data_AF-A0AAQ4D310-F1
#
_entry.id   AF-A0AAQ4D310-F1
#
_cell.length_a   1.000
_cell.length_b   1.000
_cell.length_c   1.000
_cell.angle_alpha   90.00
_cell.angle_beta   90.00
_cell.angle_gamma   90.00
#
_symmetry.space_group_name_H-M   'P 1'
#
loop_
_entity.id
_entity.type
_entity.pdbx_description
1 polymer ?
#
loop_
_entity_poly.entity_id
_entity_poly.type
_entity_poly.pdbx_seq_one_letter_code
_entity_poly.pdbx_strand_id
1 'polypeptide(L)'
;MAARTALTCREYANTKKLLFIARRTPARFASTQTAPSASSAEKVITGDVSSDGSAKQTIVIPKRIQRGPTDILKALASTVQRDFTAPHYKYHDDPFFIPASNVAKV
;
A
#
# COMPACT_ATOMS: atom_id res chain seq x y z
N MET A 1 31.60 38.38 -40.91
CA MET A 1 32.54 38.07 -39.81
C MET A 1 31.76 37.96 -38.50
N ALA A 2 31.48 36.75 -38.03
CA ALA A 2 30.80 36.56 -36.74
C ALA A 2 31.84 36.11 -35.70
N ALA A 3 32.01 36.90 -34.65
CA ALA A 3 32.95 36.64 -33.58
C ALA A 3 32.48 35.44 -32.74
N ARG A 4 33.34 34.43 -32.59
CA ARG A 4 33.13 33.29 -31.68
C ARG A 4 33.57 33.70 -30.29
N THR A 5 32.62 34.00 -29.42
CA THR A 5 32.89 34.25 -27.99
C THR A 5 33.19 32.92 -27.30
N ALA A 6 34.43 32.75 -26.83
CA ALA A 6 34.84 31.61 -26.03
C ALA A 6 34.26 31.73 -24.62
N LEU A 7 33.31 30.86 -24.26
CA LEU A 7 32.80 30.76 -22.90
C LEU A 7 33.77 29.92 -22.06
N THR A 8 34.11 30.44 -20.89
CA THR A 8 35.00 29.76 -19.93
C THR A 8 34.28 28.56 -19.30
N CYS A 9 35.02 27.52 -18.90
CA CYS A 9 34.48 26.24 -18.40
C CYS A 9 33.56 26.37 -17.16
N ARG A 10 33.49 27.54 -16.53
CA ARG A 10 32.69 27.80 -15.33
C ARG A 10 31.22 28.16 -15.65
N GLU A 11 30.92 28.64 -16.87
CA GLU A 11 29.56 29.00 -17.30
C GLU A 11 28.78 27.82 -17.89
N TYR A 12 29.46 26.74 -18.30
CA TYR A 12 28.80 25.54 -18.86
C TYR A 12 28.11 24.66 -17.80
N ALA A 13 28.43 24.86 -16.51
CA ALA A 13 27.87 24.06 -15.42
C ALA A 13 26.46 24.50 -14.99
N ASN A 14 25.98 25.67 -15.42
CA ASN A 14 24.69 26.20 -14.96
C ASN A 14 23.55 26.09 -16.00
N THR A 15 23.85 25.87 -17.27
CA THR A 15 22.80 25.67 -18.31
C THR A 15 22.30 24.24 -18.40
N LYS A 16 23.02 23.24 -17.86
CA LYS A 16 22.50 21.87 -17.72
C LYS A 16 21.64 21.64 -16.48
N LYS A 17 21.60 22.60 -15.54
CA LYS A 17 20.75 22.54 -14.34
C LYS A 17 19.42 23.28 -14.49
N LEU A 18 19.27 24.10 -15.53
CA LEU A 18 18.08 24.93 -15.79
C LEU A 18 17.19 24.43 -16.95
N LEU A 19 17.51 23.30 -17.58
CA LEU A 19 16.69 22.68 -18.64
C LEU A 19 16.19 21.27 -18.27
N PHE A 20 15.97 20.99 -16.99
CA PHE A 20 15.27 19.77 -16.55
C PHE A 20 14.20 20.03 -15.46
N ILE A 21 14.03 21.29 -15.03
CA ILE A 21 12.94 21.68 -14.11
C ILE A 21 11.80 22.28 -14.93
N ALA A 22 11.34 21.52 -15.93
CA ALA A 22 10.18 21.89 -16.72
C ALA A 22 9.25 20.68 -16.84
N ARG A 23 8.09 20.81 -16.19
CA ARG A 23 6.82 20.12 -16.50
C ARG A 23 6.73 18.65 -16.14
N ARG A 24 6.61 18.35 -14.84
CA ARG A 24 5.62 17.37 -14.37
C ARG A 24 4.98 17.90 -13.09
N THR A 25 3.95 18.71 -13.25
CA THR A 25 2.94 18.85 -12.21
C THR A 25 2.39 17.46 -11.91
N PRO A 26 2.42 16.96 -10.66
CA PRO A 26 1.54 15.86 -10.32
C PRO A 26 0.12 16.40 -10.45
N ALA A 27 -0.68 15.78 -11.31
CA ALA A 27 -2.12 15.94 -11.26
C ALA A 27 -2.54 15.59 -9.82
N ARG A 28 -2.90 16.61 -9.03
CA ARG A 28 -3.64 16.40 -7.79
C ARG A 28 -4.95 15.76 -8.20
N PHE A 29 -5.00 14.44 -8.12
CA PHE A 29 -6.23 13.69 -8.24
C PHE A 29 -7.13 14.19 -7.11
N ALA A 30 -8.15 14.96 -7.47
CA ALA A 30 -9.16 15.40 -6.52
C ALA A 30 -9.89 14.16 -6.03
N SER A 31 -9.66 13.77 -4.77
CA SER A 31 -10.56 12.84 -4.09
C SER A 31 -11.89 13.56 -3.88
N THR A 32 -12.82 13.40 -4.81
CA THR A 32 -14.24 13.46 -4.48
C THR A 32 -14.48 12.34 -3.47
N GLN A 33 -14.58 12.72 -2.20
CA GLN A 33 -15.11 11.86 -1.16
C GLN A 33 -16.62 11.67 -1.46
N THR A 34 -16.95 10.76 -2.37
CA THR A 34 -18.28 10.14 -2.35
C THR A 34 -18.22 9.06 -1.29
N ALA A 35 -18.71 9.38 -0.10
CA ALA A 35 -18.88 8.42 0.98
C ALA A 35 -19.61 7.17 0.43
N PRO A 36 -19.15 5.94 0.72
CA PRO A 36 -20.02 4.79 0.57
C PRO A 36 -21.09 4.90 1.66
N SER A 37 -22.26 5.41 1.30
CA SER A 37 -23.48 5.18 2.06
C SER A 37 -23.78 3.68 2.01
N ALA A 38 -23.11 2.93 2.88
CA ALA A 38 -23.45 1.55 3.17
C ALA A 38 -24.80 1.52 3.92
N SER A 39 -25.88 1.94 3.25
CA SER A 39 -27.22 1.49 3.56
C SER A 39 -27.36 0.06 3.02
N SER A 40 -26.57 -0.84 3.61
CA SER A 40 -26.82 -2.26 3.46
C SER A 40 -28.10 -2.54 4.23
N ALA A 41 -29.24 -2.40 3.54
CA ALA A 41 -30.53 -2.87 3.98
C ALA A 41 -30.33 -4.24 4.66
N GLU A 42 -30.54 -4.27 5.98
CA GLU A 42 -30.44 -5.51 6.74
C GLU A 42 -31.63 -6.38 6.35
N LYS A 43 -31.42 -7.28 5.39
CA LYS A 43 -32.35 -8.38 5.16
C LYS A 43 -32.15 -9.38 6.30
N VAL A 44 -32.85 -9.16 7.40
CA VAL A 44 -32.95 -10.10 8.52
C VAL A 44 -33.75 -11.31 8.01
N ILE A 45 -33.09 -12.46 7.91
CA ILE A 45 -33.75 -13.73 7.60
C ILE A 45 -34.19 -14.31 8.95
N THR A 46 -35.43 -14.04 9.34
CA THR A 46 -36.07 -14.69 10.50
C THR A 46 -36.52 -16.07 10.06
N GLY A 47 -35.86 -17.11 10.57
CA GLY A 47 -36.32 -18.49 10.43
C GLY A 47 -37.15 -18.86 11.66
N ASP A 48 -38.46 -19.04 11.49
CA ASP A 48 -39.35 -19.48 12.56
C ASP A 48 -39.19 -20.99 12.77
N VAL A 49 -38.44 -21.39 13.80
CA VAL A 49 -38.45 -22.76 14.32
C VAL A 49 -39.47 -22.80 15.46
N SER A 50 -40.62 -23.42 15.19
CA SER A 50 -41.69 -23.62 16.16
C SER A 50 -41.23 -24.60 17.25
N SER A 51 -40.92 -24.08 18.44
CA SER A 51 -40.79 -24.85 19.68
C SER A 51 -41.87 -24.38 20.64
N ASP A 52 -42.83 -25.25 20.91
CA ASP A 52 -43.98 -25.01 21.79
C ASP A 52 -43.55 -24.58 23.21
N GLY A 53 -44.07 -23.42 23.65
CA GLY A 53 -44.27 -23.14 25.08
C GLY A 53 -43.28 -22.23 25.83
N SER A 54 -42.27 -21.63 25.18
CA SER A 54 -41.34 -20.70 25.85
C SER A 54 -41.44 -19.28 25.29
N ALA A 55 -41.28 -18.27 26.16
CA ALA A 55 -41.32 -16.85 25.79
C ALA A 55 -40.45 -16.59 24.55
N LYS A 56 -41.02 -15.94 23.53
CA LYS A 56 -40.40 -15.72 22.21
C LYS A 56 -39.05 -15.01 22.37
N GLN A 57 -37.96 -15.76 22.36
CA GLN A 57 -36.61 -15.19 22.37
C GLN A 57 -36.24 -14.81 20.92
N THR A 58 -35.98 -13.52 20.70
CA THR A 58 -35.51 -13.03 19.41
C THR A 58 -34.06 -13.43 19.21
N ILE A 59 -33.81 -14.45 18.39
CA ILE A 59 -32.45 -14.89 18.03
C ILE A 59 -31.93 -13.99 16.91
N VAL A 60 -30.90 -13.20 17.19
CA VAL A 60 -30.23 -12.33 16.20
C VAL A 60 -28.99 -13.04 15.66
N ILE A 61 -29.07 -13.56 14.44
CA ILE A 61 -27.93 -14.23 13.78
C ILE A 61 -27.05 -13.17 13.09
N PRO A 62 -25.73 -13.13 13.38
CA PRO A 62 -24.83 -12.18 12.75
C PRO A 62 -24.58 -12.51 11.28
N LYS A 63 -24.28 -11.47 10.48
CA LYS A 63 -23.92 -11.63 9.08
C LYS A 63 -22.49 -12.19 8.94
N ARG A 64 -22.30 -13.08 7.97
CA ARG A 64 -20.98 -13.59 7.59
C ARG A 64 -20.13 -12.45 6.99
N ILE A 65 -18.90 -12.31 7.48
CA ILE A 65 -17.88 -11.46 6.87
C ILE A 65 -17.22 -12.25 5.74
N GLN A 66 -17.35 -11.79 4.51
CA GLN A 66 -16.65 -12.40 3.37
C GLN A 66 -15.18 -11.95 3.38
N ARG A 67 -14.27 -12.91 3.21
CA ARG A 67 -12.81 -12.69 3.14
C ARG A 67 -12.26 -13.41 1.92
N GLY A 68 -11.26 -12.82 1.27
CA GLY A 68 -10.42 -13.51 0.31
C GLY A 68 -9.48 -14.53 0.97
N PRO A 69 -8.87 -15.43 0.19
CA PRO A 69 -8.00 -16.48 0.71
C PRO A 69 -6.74 -15.95 1.44
N THR A 70 -6.31 -14.73 1.12
CA THR A 70 -5.08 -14.11 1.64
C THR A 70 -5.31 -12.99 2.65
N ASP A 71 -6.55 -12.65 2.99
CA ASP A 71 -6.85 -11.41 3.72
C ASP A 71 -6.28 -11.39 5.13
N ILE A 72 -6.23 -12.56 5.79
CA ILE A 72 -5.61 -12.71 7.10
C ILE A 72 -4.10 -12.47 7.01
N LEU A 73 -3.44 -13.01 5.98
CA LEU A 73 -2.00 -12.83 5.78
C LEU A 73 -1.66 -11.36 5.51
N LYS A 74 -2.48 -10.64 4.73
CA LYS A 74 -2.31 -9.21 4.51
C LYS A 74 -2.51 -8.39 5.78
N ALA A 75 -3.51 -8.74 6.60
CA ALA A 75 -3.74 -8.10 7.88
C ALA A 75 -2.52 -8.27 8.81
N LEU A 76 -1.98 -9.49 8.92
CA LEU A 76 -0.80 -9.77 9.73
C LEU A 76 0.47 -9.10 9.19
N ALA A 77 0.66 -9.07 7.87
CA ALA A 77 1.80 -8.37 7.26
C ALA A 77 1.75 -6.85 7.51
N SER A 78 0.56 -6.27 7.69
CA SER A 78 0.41 -4.82 7.93
C SER A 78 0.73 -4.40 9.37
N THR A 79 0.66 -5.31 10.33
CA THR A 79 0.95 -5.00 11.74
C THR A 79 2.45 -5.01 12.03
N VAL A 80 3.25 -5.70 11.22
CA VAL A 80 4.70 -5.84 11.41
C VAL A 80 5.45 -4.87 10.49
N GLN A 81 6.36 -4.08 11.05
CA GLN A 81 7.20 -3.15 10.31
C GLN A 81 8.50 -3.79 9.85
N ARG A 82 9.20 -3.14 8.91
CA ARG A 82 10.53 -3.57 8.48
C ARG A 82 11.55 -3.39 9.59
N ASP A 83 12.30 -4.46 9.88
CA ASP A 83 13.50 -4.39 10.71
C ASP A 83 14.71 -3.92 9.88
N PHE A 84 15.50 -3.01 10.44
CA PHE A 84 16.69 -2.45 9.82
C PHE A 84 17.99 -3.10 10.33
N THR A 85 17.95 -3.84 11.44
CA THR A 85 19.12 -4.58 11.95
C THR A 85 19.20 -5.97 11.32
N ALA A 86 18.06 -6.55 10.95
CA ALA A 86 18.00 -7.85 10.29
C ALA A 86 18.37 -7.79 8.79
N PRO A 87 19.03 -8.83 8.26
CA PRO A 87 19.15 -9.06 6.82
C PRO A 87 17.79 -9.18 6.12
N HIS A 88 17.77 -9.08 4.79
CA HIS A 88 16.53 -9.28 4.04
C HIS A 88 16.09 -10.76 4.15
N TYR A 89 14.80 -11.00 4.40
CA TYR A 89 14.15 -12.33 4.51
C TYR A 89 14.41 -13.29 3.32
N LYS A 90 14.95 -12.79 2.21
CA LYS A 90 15.31 -13.62 1.05
C LYS A 90 16.49 -14.54 1.37
N TYR A 91 17.37 -14.13 2.28
CA TYR A 91 18.59 -14.87 2.64
C TYR A 91 18.39 -15.65 3.93
N HIS A 92 19.22 -16.68 4.12
CA HIS A 92 19.28 -17.40 5.39
C HIS A 92 19.81 -16.47 6.50
N ASP A 93 19.42 -16.75 7.74
CA ASP A 93 19.83 -15.98 8.93
C ASP A 93 21.23 -16.38 9.45
N ASP A 94 21.96 -17.19 8.69
CA ASP A 94 23.33 -17.59 9.02
C ASP A 94 24.31 -16.47 8.64
N PRO A 95 25.18 -16.01 9.56
CA PRO A 95 26.25 -15.05 9.27
C PRO A 95 27.05 -15.34 8.00
N PHE A 96 27.28 -16.61 7.67
CA PHE A 96 28.06 -16.99 6.49
C PHE A 96 27.29 -16.80 5.16
N PHE A 97 25.96 -16.87 5.19
CA PHE A 97 25.11 -16.78 3.98
C PHE A 97 24.50 -15.40 3.74
N ILE A 98 24.74 -14.42 4.62
CA ILE A 98 24.28 -13.05 4.44
C ILE A 98 25.23 -12.30 3.49
N PRO A 99 24.74 -11.71 2.39
CA PRO A 99 25.61 -11.03 1.43
C PRO A 99 26.12 -9.70 1.99
N ALA A 100 27.45 -9.54 2.01
CA ALA A 100 28.12 -8.34 2.53
C ALA A 100 28.04 -7.12 1.58
N SER A 101 27.79 -7.33 0.28
CA SER A 101 27.76 -6.26 -0.71
C SER A 101 26.65 -6.45 -1.75
N ASN A 102 26.31 -5.40 -2.48
CA ASN A 102 25.30 -5.47 -3.55
C ASN A 102 25.70 -6.38 -4.71
N VAL A 103 27.00 -6.60 -4.94
CA VAL A 103 27.50 -7.50 -6.00
C VAL A 103 27.21 -8.96 -5.65
N ALA A 104 27.23 -9.30 -4.37
CA ALA A 104 26.97 -10.65 -3.88
C ALA A 104 25.47 -10.96 -3.71
N LYS A 105 24.59 -9.97 -3.94
CA LYS A 105 23.13 -10.19 -3.92
C LYS A 105 22.72 -10.88 -5.21
N VAL A 106 22.20 -12.11 -5.08
CA VAL A 106 21.51 -12.85 -6.16
C VAL A 106 20.03 -12.52 -6.13
#